data_AF-A0A2V7S0E7-F1
#
_entry.id   AF-A0A2V7S0E7-F1
#
_cell.length_a   1.000
_cell.length_b   1.000
_cell.length_c   1.000
_cell.angle_alpha   90.00
_cell.angle_beta   90.00
_cell.angle_gamma   90.00
#
_symmetry.space_group_name_H-M   'P 1'
#
loop_
_entity.id
_entity.type
_entity.pdbx_description
1 polymer ?
#
loop_
_entity_poly.entity_id
_entity_poly.type
_entity_poly.pdbx_seq_one_letter_code
_entity_poly.pdbx_strand_id
1 'polypeptide(L)'
;MNTTDSVFQRALSNMLTEIFDGPPGQEAYLHNPGDPGLLRQLDTIGASAASKRPMPGKPTIAAHIDHVRFGLSILNRWAAGEANPWAGADWNASWQRTTVSEDQWRALRDGLRHEADKWRKVVATRRSWDDMSAAAALSTAAHTAYHVGAIRQILAALKPGE
;
A
#
# COMPACT_ATOMS: atom_id res chain seq x y z
N MET A 1 16.27 -1.34 -22.18
CA MET A 1 16.59 -1.38 -20.74
C MET A 1 17.95 -2.02 -20.61
N ASN A 2 18.90 -1.36 -19.92
CA ASN A 2 20.21 -1.98 -19.69
C ASN A 2 20.07 -3.13 -18.67
N THR A 3 21.09 -3.97 -18.52
CA THR A 3 21.05 -5.12 -17.60
C THR A 3 20.80 -4.68 -16.15
N THR A 4 21.42 -3.60 -15.71
CA THR A 4 21.30 -3.05 -14.35
C THR A 4 19.86 -2.61 -14.04
N ASP A 5 19.24 -1.82 -14.92
CA ASP A 5 17.86 -1.39 -14.82
C ASP A 5 16.92 -2.60 -14.73
N SER A 6 17.21 -3.68 -15.48
CA SER A 6 16.43 -4.91 -15.42
C SER A 6 16.51 -5.62 -14.07
N VAL A 7 17.67 -5.60 -13.42
CA VAL A 7 17.87 -6.21 -12.11
C VAL A 7 17.07 -5.44 -11.06
N PHE A 8 17.23 -4.11 -11.01
CA PHE A 8 16.52 -3.27 -10.04
C PHE A 8 15.00 -3.28 -10.26
N GLN A 9 14.54 -3.27 -11.51
CA GLN A 9 13.11 -3.36 -11.84
C GLN A 9 12.50 -4.69 -11.37
N ARG A 10 13.18 -5.82 -11.55
CA ARG A 10 12.73 -7.12 -11.01
C ARG A 10 12.73 -7.14 -9.49
N ALA A 11 13.80 -6.67 -8.85
CA ALA A 11 13.89 -6.61 -7.39
C ALA A 11 12.75 -5.77 -6.79
N LEU A 12 12.47 -4.61 -7.38
CA LEU A 12 11.39 -3.74 -6.94
C LEU A 12 10.00 -4.34 -7.19
N SER A 13 9.81 -5.02 -8.33
CA SER A 13 8.55 -5.72 -8.61
C SER A 13 8.29 -6.84 -7.61
N ASN A 14 9.34 -7.59 -7.23
CA ASN A 14 9.26 -8.63 -6.21
C ASN A 14 8.96 -8.03 -4.83
N MET A 15 9.61 -6.94 -4.44
CA MET A 15 9.34 -6.26 -3.16
C MET A 15 7.91 -5.73 -3.08
N LEU A 16 7.37 -5.14 -4.15
CA LEU A 16 5.96 -4.73 -4.18
C LEU A 16 5.01 -5.93 -4.10
N THR A 17 5.35 -7.04 -4.75
CA THR A 17 4.58 -8.29 -4.62
C THR A 17 4.57 -8.78 -3.18
N GLU A 18 5.74 -8.81 -2.55
CA GLU A 18 5.88 -9.19 -1.15
C GLU A 18 5.07 -8.30 -0.21
N ILE A 19 5.08 -6.98 -0.41
CA ILE A 19 4.31 -6.01 0.38
C ILE A 19 2.80 -6.28 0.29
N PHE A 20 2.27 -6.44 -0.93
CA PHE A 20 0.82 -6.52 -1.15
C PHE A 20 0.25 -7.92 -0.98
N ASP A 21 0.92 -8.95 -1.51
CA ASP A 21 0.41 -10.32 -1.57
C ASP A 21 1.07 -11.28 -0.57
N GLY A 22 2.25 -10.91 -0.07
CA GLY A 22 3.13 -11.76 0.74
C GLY A 22 4.28 -12.33 -0.11
N PRO A 23 5.30 -12.92 0.52
CA PRO A 23 6.48 -13.39 -0.19
C PRO A 23 6.10 -14.48 -1.22
N PRO A 24 6.56 -14.38 -2.48
CA PRO A 24 6.21 -15.31 -3.54
C PRO A 24 6.88 -16.69 -3.42
N GLY A 25 7.74 -16.88 -2.41
CA GLY A 25 8.49 -18.09 -2.15
C GLY A 25 9.23 -18.01 -0.81
N GLN A 26 10.38 -18.66 -0.71
CA GLN A 26 11.22 -18.63 0.50
C GLN A 26 12.04 -17.34 0.64
N GLU A 27 12.18 -16.58 -0.45
CA GLU A 27 12.84 -15.27 -0.45
C GLU A 27 11.87 -14.22 0.06
N ALA A 28 12.08 -13.77 1.30
CA ALA A 28 11.29 -12.75 1.97
C ALA A 28 12.24 -11.79 2.69
N TYR A 29 12.11 -10.50 2.43
CA TYR A 29 13.03 -9.46 2.91
C TYR A 29 12.33 -8.43 3.80
N LEU A 30 11.02 -8.25 3.62
CA LEU A 30 10.17 -7.41 4.47
C LEU A 30 9.31 -8.25 5.42
N HIS A 31 8.85 -9.40 4.94
CA HIS A 31 8.00 -10.35 5.65
C HIS A 31 8.78 -11.64 5.95
N ASN A 32 8.27 -12.48 6.86
CA ASN A 32 8.78 -13.85 6.98
C ASN A 32 8.09 -14.76 5.96
N PRO A 33 8.72 -15.87 5.53
CA PRO A 33 8.04 -16.89 4.73
C PRO A 33 6.72 -17.33 5.37
N GLY A 34 5.63 -17.27 4.61
CA GLY A 34 4.27 -17.62 5.07
C GLY A 34 3.45 -16.46 5.63
N ASP A 35 4.05 -15.30 5.93
CA ASP A 35 3.30 -14.13 6.38
C ASP A 35 2.35 -13.62 5.28
N PRO A 36 1.13 -13.17 5.63
CA PRO A 36 0.24 -12.54 4.65
C PRO A 36 0.76 -11.16 4.27
N GLY A 37 0.72 -10.83 2.97
CA GLY A 37 0.85 -9.45 2.52
C GLY A 37 -0.32 -8.58 2.97
N LEU A 38 -0.21 -7.27 2.71
CA LEU A 38 -1.20 -6.28 3.11
C LEU A 38 -2.62 -6.68 2.71
N LEU A 39 -2.85 -7.07 1.45
CA LEU A 39 -4.20 -7.32 0.93
C LEU A 39 -4.88 -8.49 1.65
N ARG A 40 -4.17 -9.60 1.85
CA ARG A 40 -4.69 -10.76 2.59
C ARG A 40 -4.87 -10.45 4.08
N GLN A 41 -3.98 -9.65 4.68
CA GLN A 41 -4.16 -9.19 6.07
C GLN A 41 -5.45 -8.38 6.22
N LEU A 42 -5.78 -7.52 5.26
CA LEU A 42 -7.03 -6.75 5.29
C LEU A 42 -8.29 -7.60 5.13
N ASP A 43 -8.17 -8.82 4.59
CA ASP A 43 -9.28 -9.78 4.52
C ASP A 43 -9.68 -10.35 5.87
N THR A 44 -8.81 -10.26 6.87
CA THR A 44 -9.09 -10.75 8.23
C THR A 44 -9.63 -9.66 9.17
N ILE A 45 -9.81 -8.42 8.70
CA ILE A 45 -10.18 -7.27 9.54
C ILE A 45 -11.61 -6.86 9.20
N GLY A 46 -12.51 -6.87 10.19
CA GLY A 46 -13.86 -6.33 10.04
C GLY A 46 -13.92 -4.80 10.18
N ALA A 47 -14.99 -4.16 9.72
CA ALA A 47 -15.08 -2.69 9.69
C ALA A 47 -15.03 -2.05 11.08
N SER A 48 -15.57 -2.74 12.10
CA SER A 48 -15.45 -2.30 13.49
C SER A 48 -13.99 -2.19 13.93
N ALA A 49 -13.18 -3.23 13.70
CA ALA A 49 -11.76 -3.20 14.02
C ALA A 49 -11.01 -2.16 13.16
N ALA A 50 -11.35 -2.05 11.87
CA ALA A 50 -10.75 -1.06 10.99
C ALA A 50 -10.99 0.39 11.43
N SER A 51 -12.13 0.62 12.10
CA SER A 51 -12.56 1.93 12.62
C SER A 51 -12.06 2.24 14.04
N LYS A 52 -11.45 1.27 14.74
CA LYS A 52 -10.95 1.50 16.10
C LYS A 52 -9.68 2.33 16.08
N ARG A 53 -9.62 3.34 16.96
CA ARG A 53 -8.39 4.10 17.21
C ARG A 53 -7.49 3.33 18.17
N PRO A 54 -6.18 3.20 17.88
CA PRO A 54 -5.25 2.56 18.79
C PRO A 54 -4.99 3.39 20.06
N MET A 55 -5.03 4.72 19.94
CA MET A 55 -4.87 5.68 21.03
C MET A 55 -5.42 7.06 20.60
N PRO A 56 -5.66 8.00 21.54
CA PRO A 56 -6.15 9.33 21.21
C PRO A 56 -5.26 10.05 20.17
N GLY A 57 -5.90 10.67 19.17
CA GLY A 57 -5.21 11.43 18.12
C GLY A 57 -4.45 10.63 17.07
N LYS A 58 -4.44 9.28 17.15
CA LYS A 58 -3.79 8.45 16.12
C LYS A 58 -4.78 7.97 15.05
N PRO A 59 -4.30 7.78 13.80
CA PRO A 59 -5.11 7.28 12.70
C PRO A 59 -5.59 5.85 12.95
N THR A 60 -6.74 5.50 12.37
CA THR A 60 -7.29 4.14 12.36
C THR A 60 -6.73 3.35 11.19
N ILE A 61 -6.96 2.03 11.16
CA ILE A 61 -6.60 1.19 10.01
C ILE A 61 -7.31 1.69 8.74
N ALA A 62 -8.59 2.06 8.84
CA ALA A 62 -9.34 2.61 7.71
C ALA A 62 -8.66 3.87 7.13
N ALA A 63 -8.16 4.77 8.00
CA ALA A 63 -7.48 5.99 7.56
C ALA A 63 -6.13 5.68 6.88
N HIS A 64 -5.36 4.72 7.41
CA HIS A 64 -4.13 4.26 6.76
C HIS A 64 -4.39 3.69 5.36
N ILE A 65 -5.44 2.89 5.19
CA ILE A 65 -5.77 2.27 3.90
C ILE A 65 -6.26 3.29 2.89
N ASP A 66 -7.08 4.26 3.30
CA ASP A 66 -7.51 5.33 2.39
C ASP A 66 -6.34 6.20 1.95
N HIS A 67 -5.41 6.49 2.86
CA HIS A 67 -4.18 7.22 2.54
C HIS A 67 -3.30 6.50 1.52
N VAL A 68 -3.02 5.20 1.72
CA VAL A 68 -2.23 4.40 0.76
C VAL A 68 -2.94 4.31 -0.59
N ARG A 69 -4.25 4.01 -0.59
CA ARG A 69 -5.05 3.93 -1.81
C ARG A 69 -4.99 5.25 -2.58
N PHE A 70 -5.13 6.38 -1.87
CA PHE A 70 -5.08 7.71 -2.47
C PHE A 70 -3.72 7.99 -3.11
N GLY A 71 -2.61 7.72 -2.41
CA GLY A 71 -1.27 7.87 -2.95
C GLY A 71 -1.03 7.03 -4.21
N LEU A 72 -1.44 5.75 -4.20
CA LEU A 72 -1.37 4.90 -5.38
C LEU A 72 -2.22 5.43 -6.55
N SER A 73 -3.41 5.98 -6.27
CA SER A 73 -4.27 6.55 -7.31
C SER A 73 -3.63 7.75 -8.02
N ILE A 74 -2.88 8.59 -7.30
CA ILE A 74 -2.12 9.71 -7.88
C ILE A 74 -1.01 9.17 -8.78
N LEU A 75 -0.25 8.18 -8.31
CA LEU A 75 0.82 7.56 -9.09
C LEU A 75 0.30 6.87 -10.35
N ASN A 76 -0.86 6.20 -10.26
CA ASN A 76 -1.50 5.58 -11.42
C ASN A 76 -2.02 6.61 -12.43
N ARG A 77 -2.55 7.75 -11.98
CA ARG A 77 -2.93 8.86 -12.86
C ARG A 77 -1.71 9.47 -13.58
N TRP A 78 -0.63 9.69 -12.84
CA TRP A 78 0.64 10.14 -13.41
C TRP A 78 1.16 9.15 -14.46
N ALA A 79 1.17 7.85 -14.12
CA ALA A 79 1.60 6.80 -15.04
C ALA A 79 0.69 6.67 -16.28
N ALA A 80 -0.57 7.10 -16.18
CA ALA A 80 -1.51 7.19 -17.30
C ALA A 80 -1.32 8.46 -18.16
N GLY A 81 -0.35 9.31 -17.85
CA GLY A 81 0.00 10.50 -18.64
C GLY A 81 -0.58 11.81 -18.12
N GLU A 82 -1.22 11.82 -16.94
CA GLU A 82 -1.63 13.08 -16.34
C GLU A 82 -0.41 13.91 -15.92
N ALA A 83 -0.33 15.15 -16.41
CA ALA A 83 0.88 15.97 -16.27
C ALA A 83 1.23 16.33 -14.81
N ASN A 84 0.23 16.62 -13.97
CA ASN A 84 0.45 16.98 -12.57
C ASN A 84 -0.73 16.57 -11.66
N PRO A 85 -0.92 15.26 -11.40
CA PRO A 85 -1.99 14.80 -10.53
C PRO A 85 -1.82 15.21 -9.05
N TRP A 86 -0.65 15.74 -8.67
CA TRP A 86 -0.37 16.26 -7.33
C TRP A 86 -0.94 17.65 -7.07
N ALA A 87 -1.18 18.48 -8.11
CA ALA A 87 -1.60 19.88 -7.94
C ALA A 87 -2.90 20.04 -7.14
N GLY A 88 -3.81 19.07 -7.22
CA GLY A 88 -5.07 19.04 -6.47
C GLY A 88 -5.10 17.98 -5.36
N ALA A 89 -3.95 17.41 -4.99
CA ALA A 89 -3.91 16.34 -4.00
C ALA A 89 -4.09 16.87 -2.59
N ASP A 90 -5.23 16.58 -1.97
CA ASP A 90 -5.45 16.84 -0.55
C ASP A 90 -5.00 15.63 0.30
N TRP A 91 -3.72 15.64 0.66
CA TRP A 91 -3.14 14.61 1.53
C TRP A 91 -3.77 14.60 2.92
N ASN A 92 -4.24 15.74 3.43
CA ASN A 92 -4.89 15.80 4.74
C ASN A 92 -6.27 15.14 4.71
N ALA A 93 -7.01 15.33 3.62
CA ALA A 93 -8.31 14.67 3.41
C ALA A 93 -8.18 13.14 3.35
N SER A 94 -7.10 12.61 2.78
CA SER A 94 -6.86 11.17 2.67
C SER A 94 -6.75 10.44 4.03
N TRP A 95 -6.56 11.18 5.12
CA TRP A 95 -6.54 10.65 6.49
C TRP A 95 -7.88 10.75 7.22
N GLN A 96 -8.89 11.43 6.66
CA GLN A 96 -10.13 11.74 7.37
C GLN A 96 -11.13 10.57 7.42
N ARG A 97 -10.96 9.55 6.56
CA ARG A 97 -11.77 8.33 6.60
C ARG A 97 -11.38 7.44 7.79
N THR A 98 -11.81 7.84 8.97
CA THR A 98 -11.43 7.19 10.22
C THR A 98 -12.43 6.11 10.65
N THR A 99 -13.69 6.21 10.24
CA THR A 99 -14.75 5.24 10.51
C THR A 99 -15.37 4.76 9.20
N VAL A 100 -15.69 3.47 9.12
CA VAL A 100 -16.28 2.84 7.94
C VAL A 100 -17.38 1.86 8.36
N SER A 101 -18.46 1.79 7.59
CA SER A 101 -19.39 0.66 7.59
C SER A 101 -18.77 -0.56 6.91
N GLU A 102 -19.39 -1.74 7.02
CA GLU A 102 -18.93 -2.94 6.31
C GLU A 102 -18.86 -2.74 4.80
N ASP A 103 -19.84 -2.05 4.21
CA ASP A 103 -19.87 -1.76 2.77
C ASP A 103 -18.76 -0.80 2.37
N GLN A 104 -18.56 0.27 3.15
CA GLN A 104 -17.47 1.21 2.93
C GLN A 104 -16.11 0.54 3.10
N TRP A 105 -15.98 -0.39 4.04
CA TRP A 105 -14.74 -1.13 4.26
C TRP A 105 -14.43 -2.09 3.12
N ARG A 106 -15.42 -2.84 2.62
CA ARG A 106 -15.24 -3.67 1.41
C ARG A 106 -14.83 -2.83 0.21
N ALA A 107 -15.56 -1.75 -0.07
CA ALA A 107 -15.24 -0.85 -1.17
C ALA A 107 -13.83 -0.23 -1.05
N LEU A 108 -13.41 0.11 0.18
CA LEU A 108 -12.08 0.65 0.42
C LEU A 108 -10.96 -0.38 0.16
N ARG A 109 -11.13 -1.63 0.61
CA ARG A 109 -10.18 -2.71 0.37
C ARG A 109 -10.10 -3.07 -1.12
N ASP A 110 -11.24 -3.15 -1.80
CA ASP A 110 -11.28 -3.42 -3.24
C ASP A 110 -10.65 -2.27 -4.04
N GLY A 111 -10.89 -1.04 -3.63
CA GLY A 111 -10.24 0.14 -4.20
C GLY A 111 -8.72 0.11 -4.00
N LEU A 112 -8.22 -0.29 -2.83
CA LEU A 112 -6.78 -0.47 -2.61
C LEU A 112 -6.21 -1.57 -3.51
N ARG A 113 -6.86 -2.73 -3.59
CA ARG A 113 -6.43 -3.86 -4.43
C ARG A 113 -6.28 -3.41 -5.88
N HIS A 114 -7.28 -2.71 -6.42
CA HIS A 114 -7.25 -2.19 -7.78
C HIS A 114 -6.10 -1.22 -8.05
N GLU A 115 -5.87 -0.25 -7.17
CA GLU A 115 -4.77 0.71 -7.35
C GLU A 115 -3.39 0.06 -7.18
N ALA A 116 -3.27 -0.90 -6.25
CA ALA A 116 -2.04 -1.68 -6.08
C ALA A 116 -1.74 -2.53 -7.33
N ASP A 117 -2.72 -3.22 -7.89
CA ASP A 117 -2.55 -4.04 -9.09
C ASP A 117 -2.12 -3.21 -10.29
N LYS A 118 -2.76 -2.06 -10.50
CA LYS A 118 -2.35 -1.11 -11.55
C LYS A 118 -0.92 -0.65 -11.37
N TRP A 119 -0.55 -0.22 -10.17
CA TRP A 119 0.78 0.32 -9.92
C TRP A 119 1.87 -0.75 -10.07
N ARG A 120 1.63 -1.97 -9.56
CA ARG A 120 2.52 -3.11 -9.75
C ARG A 120 2.73 -3.41 -11.23
N LYS A 121 1.68 -3.36 -12.05
CA LYS A 121 1.79 -3.53 -13.51
C LYS A 121 2.62 -2.42 -14.15
N VAL A 122 2.46 -1.16 -13.72
CA VAL A 122 3.28 -0.03 -14.20
C VAL A 122 4.76 -0.30 -13.92
N VAL A 123 5.11 -0.66 -12.69
CA VAL A 123 6.50 -0.96 -12.30
C VAL A 123 7.05 -2.19 -13.04
N ALA A 124 6.25 -3.25 -13.16
CA ALA A 124 6.67 -4.50 -13.80
C ALA A 124 6.89 -4.39 -15.32
N THR A 125 6.23 -3.43 -15.98
CA THR A 125 6.29 -3.27 -17.44
C THR A 125 7.15 -2.09 -17.90
N ARG A 126 7.64 -1.27 -16.97
CA ARG A 126 8.46 -0.09 -17.27
C ARG A 126 9.80 -0.49 -17.87
N ARG A 127 10.14 0.11 -19.02
CA ARG A 127 11.34 -0.19 -19.82
C ARG A 127 12.47 0.84 -19.69
N SER A 128 12.15 2.01 -19.12
CA SER A 128 13.06 3.13 -18.92
C SER A 128 12.75 3.81 -17.59
N TRP A 129 13.80 4.14 -16.85
CA TRP A 129 13.74 4.78 -15.56
C TRP A 129 14.42 6.15 -15.63
N ASP A 130 13.70 7.16 -15.17
CA ASP A 130 14.19 8.50 -14.87
C ASP A 130 14.14 8.71 -13.35
N ASP A 131 14.67 9.83 -12.87
CA ASP A 131 14.74 10.14 -11.45
C ASP A 131 13.35 10.10 -10.78
N MET A 132 12.32 10.58 -11.46
CA MET A 132 10.96 10.60 -10.95
C MET A 132 10.37 9.19 -10.81
N SER A 133 10.44 8.37 -11.87
CA SER A 133 9.91 7.00 -11.83
C SER A 133 10.66 6.13 -10.83
N ALA A 134 11.98 6.25 -10.76
CA ALA A 134 12.79 5.50 -9.80
C ALA A 134 12.45 5.89 -8.36
N ALA A 135 12.40 7.19 -8.07
CA ALA A 135 12.01 7.69 -6.76
C ALA A 135 10.58 7.27 -6.40
N ALA A 136 9.62 7.44 -7.31
CA ALA A 136 8.22 7.08 -7.07
C ALA A 136 8.05 5.60 -6.70
N ALA A 137 8.72 4.70 -7.42
CA ALA A 137 8.59 3.27 -7.17
C ALA A 137 9.28 2.83 -5.87
N LEU A 138 10.47 3.35 -5.56
CA LEU A 138 11.15 3.12 -4.28
C LEU A 138 10.36 3.68 -3.10
N SER A 139 9.92 4.94 -3.20
CA SER A 139 9.12 5.59 -2.16
C SER A 139 7.80 4.88 -1.94
N THR A 140 7.16 4.34 -2.99
CA THR A 140 5.93 3.54 -2.83
C THR A 140 6.17 2.30 -1.99
N ALA A 141 7.26 1.58 -2.24
CA ALA A 141 7.59 0.39 -1.46
C ALA A 141 7.86 0.74 0.02
N ALA A 142 8.73 1.72 0.28
CA ALA A 142 9.04 2.16 1.64
C ALA A 142 7.82 2.70 2.40
N HIS A 143 7.02 3.54 1.74
CA HIS A 143 5.82 4.13 2.32
C HIS A 143 4.76 3.06 2.65
N THR A 144 4.51 2.15 1.72
CA THR A 144 3.52 1.07 1.95
C THR A 144 4.00 0.12 3.05
N ALA A 145 5.30 -0.22 3.08
CA ALA A 145 5.88 -1.03 4.16
C ALA A 145 5.71 -0.39 5.55
N TYR A 146 5.89 0.93 5.65
CA TYR A 146 5.57 1.67 6.87
C TYR A 146 4.11 1.47 7.30
N HIS A 147 3.16 1.58 6.37
CA HIS A 147 1.75 1.37 6.68
C HIS A 147 1.42 -0.07 7.07
N VAL A 148 2.03 -1.06 6.42
CA VAL A 148 1.90 -2.47 6.84
C VAL A 148 2.35 -2.64 8.29
N GLY A 149 3.52 -2.11 8.65
CA GLY A 149 4.03 -2.14 10.01
C GLY A 149 3.09 -1.45 11.00
N ALA A 150 2.63 -0.24 10.68
CA ALA A 150 1.69 0.52 11.52
C ALA A 150 0.38 -0.24 11.74
N ILE A 151 -0.22 -0.80 10.69
CA ILE A 151 -1.47 -1.58 10.78
C ILE A 151 -1.28 -2.82 11.65
N ARG A 152 -0.16 -3.54 11.51
CA ARG A 152 0.14 -4.70 12.34
C ARG A 152 0.30 -4.33 13.82
N GLN A 153 0.94 -3.20 14.12
CA GLN A 153 1.05 -2.68 15.50
C GLN A 153 -0.33 -2.28 16.06
N ILE A 154 -1.19 -1.66 15.26
CA ILE A 154 -2.57 -1.35 15.66
C ILE A 154 -3.33 -2.64 15.97
N LEU A 155 -3.27 -3.64 15.09
CA LEU A 155 -3.94 -4.92 15.29
C LEU A 155 -3.45 -5.63 16.56
N ALA A 156 -2.16 -5.60 16.84
CA ALA A 156 -1.60 -6.14 18.08
C ALA A 156 -2.15 -5.41 19.31
N ALA A 157 -2.24 -4.08 19.28
CA ALA A 157 -2.80 -3.29 20.37
C ALA A 157 -4.32 -3.48 20.56
N LEU A 158 -5.06 -3.80 19.48
CA LEU A 158 -6.51 -4.04 19.52
C LEU A 158 -6.89 -5.45 20.00
N LYS A 159 -5.95 -6.40 19.99
CA LYS A 159 -6.08 -7.70 20.64
C LYS A 159 -5.51 -7.56 22.05
N PRO A 160 -6.30 -7.20 23.08
CA PRO A 160 -5.82 -7.33 24.45
C PRO A 160 -5.39 -8.79 24.65
N GLY A 161 -4.23 -8.97 25.28
CA GLY A 161 -3.59 -10.28 25.46
C GLY A 161 -4.58 -11.34 25.92
N GLU A 162 -4.42 -12.55 25.39
CA GLU A 162 -4.87 -13.77 26.07
C GLU A 162 -4.42 -13.76 27.54
#